data_AF-A0A8J7HVA0-F1
#
_entry.id   AF-A0A8J7HVA0-F1
#
_cell.length_a   1.000
_cell.length_b   1.000
_cell.length_c   1.000
_cell.angle_alpha   90.00
_cell.angle_beta   90.00
_cell.angle_gamma   90.00
#
_symmetry.space_group_name_H-M   'P 1'
#
loop_
_entity.id
_entity.type
_entity.pdbx_description
1 polymer ?
#
loop_
_entity_poly.entity_id
_entity_poly.type
_entity_poly.pdbx_seq_one_letter_code
_entity_poly.pdbx_strand_id
1 'polypeptide(L)' 'MISSRSSTTGELLKTFTGHSESISSATFSPNGQFLASGSRDKTIKIWQCDC' A
#
# COMPACT_ATOMS: atom_id res chain seq x y z
N MET A 1 15.32 -10.83 -26.10
CA MET A 1 16.06 -10.43 -24.89
C MET A 1 15.15 -10.65 -23.69
N ILE A 2 15.69 -11.39 -22.72
CA ILE A 2 15.13 -11.84 -21.45
C ILE A 2 14.72 -10.69 -20.52
N SER A 3 13.57 -10.84 -19.86
CA SER A 3 13.51 -10.88 -18.38
C SER A 3 12.07 -11.20 -17.96
N SER A 4 11.80 -12.48 -17.73
CA SER A 4 10.69 -12.92 -16.89
C SER A 4 10.92 -12.35 -15.49
N ARG A 5 10.12 -11.36 -15.08
CA ARG A 5 10.10 -10.88 -13.69
C ARG A 5 9.54 -12.01 -12.81
N SER A 6 10.42 -12.89 -12.35
CA SER A 6 10.13 -13.74 -11.19
C SER A 6 10.43 -12.90 -9.96
N SER A 7 9.43 -12.20 -9.45
CA SER A 7 9.54 -11.38 -8.25
C SER A 7 9.18 -12.22 -7.02
N THR A 8 10.14 -13.02 -6.58
CA THR A 8 10.17 -13.74 -5.29
C THR A 8 11.14 -13.06 -4.32
N THR A 9 11.11 -11.73 -4.24
CA THR A 9 11.86 -10.97 -3.25
C THR A 9 10.88 -10.12 -2.44
N GLY A 10 10.95 -10.23 -1.10
CA GLY A 10 10.22 -9.37 -0.16
C GLY A 10 10.84 -7.98 -0.12
N GLU A 11 10.90 -7.31 -1.28
CA GLU A 11 11.46 -5.97 -1.42
C GLU A 11 10.42 -4.93 -0.95
N LEU A 12 10.84 -4.02 -0.08
CA LEU A 12 10.01 -2.90 0.34
C LEU A 12 9.92 -1.87 -0.79
N LEU A 13 8.77 -1.81 -1.47
CA LEU A 13 8.58 -0.92 -2.62
C LEU A 13 8.24 0.52 -2.24
N LYS A 14 7.37 0.70 -1.23
CA LYS A 14 6.86 2.02 -0.83
C LYS A 14 6.43 2.00 0.64
N THR A 15 6.67 3.10 1.33
CA THR A 15 6.19 3.33 2.69
C THR A 15 5.23 4.51 2.68
N PHE A 16 4.03 4.31 3.21
CA PHE A 16 3.03 5.37 3.34
C PHE A 16 3.09 5.97 4.74
N THR A 17 3.63 7.18 4.86
CA THR A 17 3.71 7.93 6.11
C THR A 17 2.60 8.97 6.17
N GLY A 18 1.87 9.05 7.28
CA GLY A 18 0.90 10.13 7.47
C GLY A 18 -0.18 9.86 8.50
N HIS A 19 -0.39 8.61 8.91
CA HIS A 19 -1.18 8.32 10.10
C HIS A 19 -0.40 8.70 11.35
N SER A 20 -1.06 9.34 12.31
CA SER A 20 -0.44 9.75 13.57
C SER A 20 -0.56 8.68 14.65
N GLU A 21 -1.33 7.62 14.39
CA GLU A 21 -1.61 6.52 15.31
C GLU A 21 -1.60 5.18 14.57
N SER A 22 -1.67 4.08 15.34
CA SER A 22 -1.67 2.71 14.82
C SER A 22 -2.76 2.47 13.76
N ILE A 23 -2.34 1.94 12.63
CA ILE A 23 -3.21 1.46 11.55
C ILE A 23 -3.86 0.15 12.01
N SER A 24 -5.18 0.07 11.93
CA SER A 24 -5.93 -1.13 12.34
C SER A 24 -6.42 -1.97 11.16
N SER A 25 -6.46 -1.40 9.95
CA SER A 25 -6.89 -2.11 8.74
C SER A 25 -6.29 -1.44 7.49
N ALA A 26 -5.99 -2.25 6.48
CA ALA A 26 -5.59 -1.79 5.16
C ALA A 26 -6.13 -2.73 4.07
N THR A 27 -6.58 -2.17 2.94
CA THR A 27 -7.09 -2.96 1.80
C THR A 27 -6.79 -2.29 0.47
N PHE A 28 -6.48 -3.09 -0.54
CA PHE A 28 -6.29 -2.61 -1.91
C PHE A 28 -7.63 -2.50 -2.64
N SER A 29 -7.72 -1.55 -3.57
CA SER A 29 -8.78 -1.55 -4.56
C SER A 29 -8.66 -2.80 -5.45
N PRO A 30 -9.78 -3.31 -6.02
CA PRO A 30 -9.73 -4.48 -6.90
C PRO A 30 -8.84 -4.31 -8.14
N ASN A 31 -8.64 -3.07 -8.59
CA ASN A 31 -7.76 -2.72 -9.70
C ASN A 31 -6.31 -2.42 -9.28
N GLY A 32 -5.97 -2.50 -7.98
CA GLY A 32 -4.62 -2.25 -7.44
C GLY A 32 -4.13 -0.80 -7.46
N GLN A 33 -4.92 0.13 -7.99
CA GLN A 33 -4.51 1.54 -8.14
C GLN A 33 -4.56 2.32 -6.82
N PHE A 34 -5.32 1.83 -5.85
CA PHE A 34 -5.50 2.51 -4.57
C PHE A 34 -5.30 1.56 -3.40
N LEU A 35 -4.77 2.11 -2.31
CA LEU A 35 -4.73 1.48 -1.00
C LEU A 35 -5.53 2.36 -0.03
N ALA A 36 -6.48 1.76 0.67
CA ALA A 36 -7.16 2.40 1.78
C ALA A 36 -6.57 1.91 3.10
N SER A 37 -6.23 2.83 4.00
CA SER A 37 -5.78 2.53 5.37
C SER A 37 -6.64 3.25 6.40
N GLY A 38 -7.09 2.52 7.42
CA GLY A 38 -7.82 3.07 8.57
C GLY A 38 -6.98 3.02 9.84
N SER A 39 -6.98 4.11 10.61
CA SER A 39 -6.17 4.25 11.82
C SER A 39 -6.98 4.70 13.03
N ARG A 40 -6.42 4.46 14.21
CA ARG A 40 -6.91 5.00 15.50
C ARG A 40 -6.83 6.52 15.59
N ASP A 41 -6.16 7.18 14.64
CA ASP A 41 -6.16 8.64 14.50
C ASP A 41 -7.50 9.23 14.02
N LYS A 42 -8.53 8.37 13.88
CA LYS A 42 -9.88 8.69 13.44
C LYS A 42 -9.95 9.11 11.98
N THR A 43 -8.94 8.75 11.18
CA THR A 43 -8.91 9.03 9.75
C THR A 43 -8.82 7.74 8.93
N ILE A 44 -9.36 7.84 7.71
CA ILE A 44 -9.08 6.91 6.62
C ILE A 44 -8.27 7.70 5.60
N LYS A 45 -7.15 7.14 5.15
CA LYS A 45 -6.32 7.72 4.09
C LYS A 45 -6.37 6.82 2.86
N ILE A 46 -6.47 7.45 1.69
CA ILE A 46 -6.44 6.79 0.40
C ILE A 46 -5.13 7.15 -0.27
N TRP A 47 -4.39 6.14 -0.71
CA TRP A 47 -3.10 6.28 -1.34
C TRP A 47 -3.20 5.80 -2.78
N GLN A 48 -2.63 6.56 -3.70
CA GLN A 48 -2.44 6.12 -5.08
C GLN A 48 -1.19 5.24 -5.15
N CYS A 49 -1.36 4.06 -5.71
CA CYS A 49 -0.28 3.12 -6.00
C CYS A 49 0.08 3.28 -7.48
N ASP A 50 1.35 3.59 -7.74
CA ASP A 50 1.89 3.59 -9.10
C ASP A 50 2.21 2.15 -9.46
N CYS A 51 1.74 1.69 -10.62
CA CYS A 51 1.95 0.33 -11.11
C CYS A 51 3.39 0.06 -11.57
#